data_AF-A0A7S1BA28-F1
#
_entry.id   AF-A0A7S1BA28-F1
#
_cell.length_a   1.000
_cell.length_b   1.000
_cell.length_c   1.000
_cell.angle_alpha   90.00
_cell.angle_beta   90.00
_cell.angle_gamma   90.00
#
_symmetry.space_group_name_H-M   'P 1'
#
loop_
_entity.id
_entity.type
_entity.pdbx_description
1 polymer ?
#
loop_
_entity_poly.entity_id
_entity_poly.type
_entity_poly.pdbx_seq_one_letter_code
_entity_poly.pdbx_strand_id
1 'polypeptide(L)'
;MTMFKSLLMTPSKKSRKEAVRGRPLTVCLIGCGPAGMSFLHAVRKKRAEGSMKGTNLIVTCYESANRPGGLWRDRSAKHPEKDGTVMYDHQWTNVPKELSEYHDYTFDRHFQGAAPSFLTRRDMLDYMIARNSADGALDYVNYGHAVTSVVYDPLIEKFHVSATVTATGEAVSASYDRCLWAGGLHSVPHLPPDLLAVLSDFDGD
;
A
#
# COMPACT_ATOMS: atom_id res chain seq x y z
N MET A 1 55.55 16.92 4.84
CA MET A 1 54.30 16.45 4.21
C MET A 1 53.23 16.40 5.27
N THR A 2 52.51 17.51 5.46
CA THR A 2 51.55 17.70 6.55
C THR A 2 50.19 17.20 6.09
N MET A 3 49.70 16.10 6.67
CA MET A 3 48.37 15.56 6.35
C MET A 3 47.28 16.49 6.87
N PHE A 4 46.53 17.09 5.94
CA PHE A 4 45.21 17.67 6.20
C PHE A 4 44.20 16.52 6.46
N LYS A 5 43.93 16.21 7.74
CA LYS A 5 42.71 15.48 8.09
C LYS A 5 41.55 16.48 8.08
N SER A 6 40.85 16.56 6.94
CA SER A 6 39.55 17.21 6.84
C SER A 6 38.60 16.58 7.86
N LEU A 7 38.27 17.33 8.90
CA LEU A 7 37.27 16.97 9.90
C LEU A 7 35.89 17.22 9.25
N LEU A 8 35.37 16.24 8.51
CA LEU A 8 33.96 16.22 8.13
C LEU A 8 33.12 16.05 9.40
N MET A 9 32.81 17.17 10.06
CA MET A 9 31.85 17.20 11.15
C MET A 9 30.48 16.83 10.59
N THR A 10 29.99 15.64 10.95
CA THR A 10 28.62 15.27 10.64
C THR A 10 27.67 16.23 11.40
N PRO A 11 26.70 16.85 10.73
CA PRO A 11 25.86 17.85 11.38
C PRO A 11 25.04 17.21 12.51
N SER A 12 24.91 17.94 13.62
CA SER A 12 24.12 17.57 14.81
C SER A 12 22.66 17.25 14.45
N LYS A 13 22.03 16.33 15.17
CA LYS A 13 20.59 16.02 15.04
C LYS A 13 19.70 17.27 15.15
N LYS A 14 20.14 18.32 15.86
CA LYS A 14 19.42 19.59 16.01
C LYS A 14 19.53 20.46 14.75
N SER A 15 20.71 20.59 14.14
CA SER A 15 20.88 21.36 12.90
C SER A 15 20.27 20.67 11.68
N ARG A 16 20.19 19.32 11.67
CA ARG A 16 19.42 18.58 10.66
C ARG A 16 17.92 18.84 10.76
N LYS A 17 17.36 18.90 11.97
CA LYS A 17 15.93 19.23 12.19
C LYS A 17 15.57 20.63 11.72
N GLU A 18 16.48 21.60 11.86
CA GLU A 18 16.28 22.98 11.39
C GLU A 18 16.42 23.10 9.87
N ALA A 19 17.37 22.40 9.24
CA ALA A 19 17.52 22.36 7.77
C ALA A 19 16.37 21.64 7.03
N VAL A 20 15.64 20.76 7.73
CA VAL A 20 14.45 20.04 7.20
C VAL A 20 13.17 20.87 7.31
N ARG A 21 13.21 22.00 8.03
CA ARG A 21 12.01 22.81 8.29
C ARG A 21 11.62 23.61 7.04
N GLY A 22 10.58 23.16 6.35
CA GLY A 22 10.01 23.82 5.16
C GLY A 22 10.16 23.05 3.84
N ARG A 23 11.06 22.05 3.76
CA ARG A 23 11.17 21.18 2.58
C ARG A 23 10.03 20.15 2.53
N PRO A 24 9.57 19.73 1.33
CA PRO A 24 8.63 18.63 1.24
C PRO A 24 9.18 17.37 1.91
N LEU A 25 8.35 16.71 2.71
CA LEU A 25 8.58 15.36 3.21
C LEU A 25 7.97 14.39 2.20
N THR A 26 8.80 13.66 1.46
CA THR A 26 8.33 12.70 0.45
C THR A 26 8.21 11.30 1.03
N VAL A 27 7.07 10.65 0.78
CA VAL A 27 6.75 9.31 1.29
C VAL A 27 6.38 8.41 0.13
N CYS A 28 7.09 7.29 -0.02
CA CYS A 28 6.65 6.18 -0.84
C CYS A 28 5.67 5.32 -0.04
N LEU A 29 4.48 5.09 -0.57
CA LEU A 29 3.51 4.14 -0.05
C LEU A 29 3.43 2.94 -1.01
N ILE A 30 3.67 1.74 -0.49
CA ILE A 30 3.70 0.52 -1.31
C ILE A 30 2.45 -0.30 -1.01
N GLY A 31 1.56 -0.42 -2.00
CA GLY A 31 0.29 -1.16 -1.92
C GLY A 31 -0.91 -0.26 -1.66
N CYS A 32 -1.97 -0.47 -2.43
CA CYS A 32 -3.27 0.21 -2.34
C CYS A 32 -4.37 -0.80 -1.97
N GLY A 33 -4.06 -1.70 -1.04
CA GLY A 33 -5.05 -2.50 -0.30
C GLY A 33 -5.74 -1.71 0.82
N PRO A 34 -6.50 -2.36 1.72
CA PRO A 34 -7.24 -1.68 2.79
C PRO A 34 -6.38 -0.74 3.65
N ALA A 35 -5.15 -1.15 3.97
CA ALA A 35 -4.20 -0.34 4.73
C ALA A 35 -3.73 0.90 3.96
N GLY A 36 -3.31 0.74 2.70
CA GLY A 36 -2.83 1.83 1.85
C GLY A 36 -3.94 2.84 1.54
N MET A 37 -5.13 2.35 1.16
CA MET A 37 -6.30 3.19 0.94
C MET A 37 -6.65 4.00 2.20
N SER A 38 -6.71 3.36 3.38
CA SER A 38 -7.02 4.05 4.64
C SER A 38 -5.99 5.11 5.00
N PHE A 39 -4.71 4.89 4.71
CA PHE A 39 -3.67 5.89 4.90
C PHE A 39 -3.89 7.11 3.99
N LEU A 40 -4.15 6.89 2.70
CA LEU A 40 -4.43 7.96 1.74
C LEU A 40 -5.66 8.77 2.14
N HIS A 41 -6.74 8.09 2.54
CA HIS A 41 -7.96 8.71 3.07
C HIS A 41 -7.66 9.59 4.30
N ALA A 42 -6.90 9.08 5.27
CA ALA A 42 -6.53 9.85 6.45
C ALA A 42 -5.69 11.09 6.10
N VAL A 43 -4.75 10.98 5.16
CA VAL A 43 -3.96 12.13 4.67
C VAL A 43 -4.87 13.15 4.00
N ARG A 44 -5.82 12.71 3.18
CA ARG A 44 -6.77 13.60 2.47
C ARG A 44 -7.68 14.33 3.44
N LYS A 45 -8.28 13.61 4.39
CA LYS A 45 -9.15 14.16 5.44
C LYS A 45 -8.42 15.21 6.29
N LYS A 46 -7.22 14.89 6.79
CA LYS A 46 -6.43 15.86 7.59
C LYS A 46 -5.98 17.10 6.79
N ARG A 47 -5.80 16.97 5.47
CA ARG A 47 -5.55 18.14 4.59
C ARG A 47 -6.80 19.01 4.47
N ALA A 48 -7.97 18.41 4.27
CA ALA A 48 -9.24 19.14 4.19
C ALA A 48 -9.60 19.86 5.49
N GLU A 49 -9.32 19.24 6.65
CA GLU A 49 -9.52 19.84 7.98
C GLU A 49 -8.51 20.96 8.31
N GLY A 50 -7.50 21.18 7.48
CA GLY A 50 -6.43 22.14 7.76
C GLY A 50 -5.44 21.68 8.84
N SER A 51 -5.61 20.50 9.43
CA SER A 51 -4.72 19.88 10.42
C SER A 51 -3.30 19.65 9.90
N MET A 52 -3.13 19.62 8.57
CA MET A 52 -1.84 19.50 7.89
C MET A 52 -1.26 20.85 7.42
N LYS A 53 -1.86 21.99 7.81
CA LYS A 53 -1.41 23.32 7.40
C LYS A 53 0.01 23.58 7.90
N GLY A 54 0.91 23.92 6.98
CA GLY A 54 2.35 24.08 7.26
C GLY A 54 3.16 22.77 7.20
N THR A 55 2.52 21.63 7.01
CA THR A 55 3.20 20.40 6.59
C THR A 55 3.29 20.37 5.07
N ASN A 56 4.44 19.97 4.55
CA ASN A 56 4.66 19.79 3.11
C ASN A 56 4.80 18.28 2.80
N LEU A 57 3.82 17.48 3.22
CA LEU A 57 3.83 16.02 3.01
C LEU A 57 3.42 15.71 1.56
N ILE A 58 4.25 14.96 0.83
CA ILE A 58 3.95 14.42 -0.50
C ILE A 58 3.98 12.91 -0.41
N VAL A 59 2.87 12.26 -0.79
CA VAL A 59 2.75 10.79 -0.78
C VAL A 59 2.64 10.32 -2.23
N THR A 60 3.52 9.40 -2.62
CA THR A 60 3.44 8.69 -3.89
C THR A 60 3.07 7.24 -3.59
N CYS A 61 1.89 6.82 -4.02
CA CYS A 61 1.44 5.44 -3.84
C CYS A 61 1.74 4.63 -5.10
N TYR A 62 2.28 3.43 -4.94
CA TYR A 62 2.47 2.43 -5.99
C TYR A 62 1.60 1.21 -5.70
N GLU A 63 0.85 0.76 -6.69
CA GLU A 63 0.01 -0.43 -6.63
C GLU A 63 0.33 -1.32 -7.85
N SER A 64 0.65 -2.58 -7.59
CA SER A 64 1.10 -3.49 -8.64
C SER A 64 -0.02 -3.83 -9.63
N ALA A 65 -1.28 -3.88 -9.21
CA ALA A 65 -2.37 -4.10 -10.15
C ALA A 65 -3.04 -2.81 -10.62
N ASN A 66 -3.98 -2.96 -11.55
CA ASN A 66 -4.63 -1.86 -12.25
C ASN A 66 -5.75 -1.17 -11.47
N ARG A 67 -6.07 -1.65 -10.26
CA ARG A 67 -7.17 -1.17 -9.42
C ARG A 67 -6.85 -1.37 -7.93
N PRO A 68 -7.44 -0.57 -7.02
CA PRO A 68 -7.22 -0.70 -5.59
C PRO A 68 -7.94 -1.94 -5.02
N GLY A 69 -7.70 -2.23 -3.74
CA GLY A 69 -8.41 -3.27 -2.98
C GLY A 69 -7.53 -4.39 -2.44
N GLY A 70 -6.30 -4.52 -2.94
CA GLY A 70 -5.35 -5.56 -2.49
C GLY A 70 -5.96 -6.96 -2.63
N LEU A 71 -5.95 -7.73 -1.53
CA LEU A 71 -6.54 -9.08 -1.50
C LEU A 71 -8.02 -9.08 -1.86
N TRP A 72 -8.79 -8.03 -1.57
CA TRP A 72 -10.24 -8.05 -1.78
C TRP A 72 -10.65 -8.01 -3.25
N ARG A 73 -9.71 -7.85 -4.19
CA ARG A 73 -9.97 -7.90 -5.63
C ARG A 73 -10.31 -9.32 -6.08
N ASP A 74 -11.11 -9.42 -7.15
CA ASP A 74 -11.25 -10.67 -7.88
C ASP A 74 -9.92 -11.13 -8.43
N ARG A 75 -9.73 -12.45 -8.41
CA ARG A 75 -8.61 -13.11 -9.05
C ARG A 75 -8.71 -12.95 -10.57
N SER A 76 -7.59 -12.64 -11.19
CA SER A 76 -7.45 -12.44 -12.61
C SER A 76 -7.74 -13.74 -13.32
N ALA A 77 -8.76 -13.74 -14.17
CA ALA A 77 -9.06 -14.88 -15.04
C ALA A 77 -7.93 -15.13 -16.06
N LYS A 78 -7.12 -14.11 -16.39
CA LYS A 78 -6.05 -14.20 -17.38
C LYS A 78 -4.71 -14.63 -16.80
N HIS A 79 -4.38 -14.17 -15.59
CA HIS A 79 -3.09 -14.40 -14.93
C HIS A 79 -3.27 -14.66 -13.42
N PRO A 80 -3.94 -15.77 -13.05
CA PRO A 80 -4.29 -16.07 -11.66
C PRO A 80 -3.08 -16.31 -10.74
N GLU A 81 -1.90 -16.60 -11.31
CA GLU A 81 -0.64 -16.82 -10.62
C GLU A 81 0.10 -15.53 -10.24
N LYS A 82 -0.23 -14.40 -10.89
CA LYS A 82 0.45 -13.10 -10.69
C LYS A 82 -0.38 -12.09 -9.88
N ASP A 83 -1.65 -12.39 -9.62
CA ASP A 83 -2.60 -11.39 -9.14
C ASP A 83 -2.53 -11.11 -7.62
N GLY A 84 -1.76 -11.92 -6.88
CA GLY A 84 -1.47 -11.76 -5.45
C GLY A 84 -2.69 -11.85 -4.52
N THR A 85 -3.90 -11.92 -5.05
CA THR A 85 -5.14 -12.18 -4.32
C THR A 85 -5.30 -13.68 -4.11
N VAL A 86 -5.62 -14.04 -2.87
CA VAL A 86 -5.95 -15.41 -2.45
C VAL A 86 -7.44 -15.57 -2.17
N MET A 87 -8.25 -14.57 -2.52
CA MET A 87 -9.70 -14.67 -2.41
C MET A 87 -10.25 -15.62 -3.49
N TYR A 88 -11.35 -16.27 -3.16
CA TYR A 88 -12.00 -17.27 -4.02
C TYR A 88 -13.43 -16.86 -4.37
N ASP A 89 -13.99 -17.53 -5.38
CA ASP A 89 -15.36 -17.29 -5.82
C ASP A 89 -16.35 -17.61 -4.70
N HIS A 90 -17.45 -16.85 -4.64
CA HIS A 90 -18.48 -16.98 -3.62
C HIS A 90 -18.00 -16.75 -2.18
N GLN A 91 -16.88 -16.04 -1.97
CA GLN A 91 -16.40 -15.73 -0.63
C GLN A 91 -17.26 -14.67 0.08
N TRP A 92 -17.50 -14.91 1.37
CA TRP A 92 -18.18 -13.99 2.29
C TRP A 92 -17.20 -13.55 3.39
N THR A 93 -17.55 -12.48 4.10
CA THR A 93 -16.83 -12.10 5.31
C THR A 93 -16.88 -13.23 6.32
N ASN A 94 -15.76 -13.48 6.99
CA ASN A 94 -15.66 -14.48 8.06
C ASN A 94 -16.05 -13.93 9.44
N VAL A 95 -16.30 -12.62 9.53
CA VAL A 95 -16.73 -11.91 10.74
C VAL A 95 -17.98 -11.08 10.44
N PRO A 96 -18.83 -10.81 11.44
CA PRO A 96 -19.93 -9.85 11.32
C PRO A 96 -19.40 -8.49 10.87
N LYS A 97 -20.10 -7.85 9.92
CA LYS A 97 -19.70 -6.55 9.34
C LYS A 97 -19.56 -5.48 10.42
N GLU A 98 -20.34 -5.55 11.49
CA GLU A 98 -20.32 -4.58 12.59
C GLU A 98 -18.94 -4.50 13.27
N LEU A 99 -18.11 -5.53 13.15
CA LEU A 99 -16.73 -5.54 13.66
C LEU A 99 -15.71 -4.91 12.70
N SER A 100 -16.09 -4.65 11.46
CA SER A 100 -15.23 -4.10 10.40
C SER A 100 -15.73 -2.74 9.86
N GLU A 101 -16.74 -2.15 10.49
CA GLU A 101 -17.29 -0.86 10.09
C GLU A 101 -16.30 0.28 10.33
N TYR A 102 -16.13 1.14 9.32
CA TYR A 102 -15.37 2.36 9.45
C TYR A 102 -16.16 3.40 10.25
N HIS A 103 -15.53 3.91 11.31
CA HIS A 103 -16.10 4.96 12.19
C HIS A 103 -16.58 6.23 11.46
N ASP A 104 -16.04 6.55 10.27
CA ASP A 104 -16.36 7.76 9.51
C ASP A 104 -17.11 7.49 8.20
N TYR A 105 -17.49 6.22 7.94
CA TYR A 105 -18.28 5.83 6.78
C TYR A 105 -19.04 4.53 7.09
N THR A 106 -20.26 4.65 7.58
CA THR A 106 -21.08 3.52 8.04
C THR A 106 -21.64 2.69 6.89
N PHE A 107 -21.98 1.42 7.14
CA PHE A 107 -22.69 0.56 6.20
C PHE A 107 -24.08 1.10 5.84
N ASP A 108 -24.82 1.69 6.79
CA ASP A 108 -26.12 2.30 6.52
C ASP A 108 -26.02 3.43 5.49
N ARG A 109 -24.99 4.29 5.63
CA ARG A 109 -24.68 5.35 4.65
C ARG A 109 -24.35 4.77 3.27
N HIS A 110 -23.64 3.65 3.22
CA HIS A 110 -23.19 3.04 1.97
C HIS A 110 -24.31 2.29 1.25
N PHE A 111 -25.01 1.40 1.95
CA PHE A 111 -26.06 0.55 1.39
C PHE A 111 -27.45 1.19 1.38
N GLN A 112 -27.62 2.35 2.03
CA GLN A 112 -28.88 3.09 2.11
C GLN A 112 -30.02 2.27 2.72
N GLY A 113 -29.68 1.38 3.66
CA GLY A 113 -30.62 0.47 4.30
C GLY A 113 -29.92 -0.70 4.98
N ALA A 114 -30.72 -1.61 5.54
CA ALA A 114 -30.22 -2.78 6.23
C ALA A 114 -29.47 -3.72 5.25
N ALA A 115 -28.22 -4.04 5.59
CA ALA A 115 -27.42 -5.05 4.92
C ALA A 115 -27.25 -6.29 5.83
N PRO A 116 -27.08 -7.51 5.27
CA PRO A 116 -26.84 -8.70 6.07
C PRO A 116 -25.59 -8.55 6.94
N SER A 117 -25.52 -9.26 8.06
CA SER A 117 -24.33 -9.20 8.94
C SER A 117 -23.09 -9.83 8.31
N PHE A 118 -23.25 -10.73 7.35
CA PHE A 118 -22.15 -11.26 6.55
C PHE A 118 -22.29 -10.74 5.13
N LEU A 119 -21.24 -10.07 4.65
CA LEU A 119 -21.22 -9.43 3.34
C LEU A 119 -20.45 -10.31 2.36
N THR A 120 -20.79 -10.23 1.08
CA THR A 120 -19.94 -10.86 0.06
C THR A 120 -18.61 -10.12 -0.02
N ARG A 121 -17.55 -10.79 -0.50
CA ARG A 121 -16.26 -10.15 -0.80
C ARG A 121 -16.44 -8.91 -1.68
N ARG A 122 -17.38 -8.98 -2.64
CA ARG A 122 -17.68 -7.88 -3.57
C ARG A 122 -18.28 -6.68 -2.85
N ASP A 123 -19.27 -6.90 -1.99
CA ASP A 123 -19.91 -5.80 -1.24
C ASP A 123 -18.93 -5.14 -0.27
N MET A 124 -18.06 -5.93 0.38
CA MET A 124 -17.03 -5.38 1.24
C MET A 124 -15.98 -4.57 0.44
N LEU A 125 -15.57 -5.05 -0.74
CA LEU A 125 -14.66 -4.31 -1.61
C LEU A 125 -15.28 -2.98 -2.07
N ASP A 126 -16.55 -3.00 -2.48
CA ASP A 126 -17.27 -1.80 -2.91
C ASP A 126 -17.35 -0.76 -1.79
N TYR A 127 -17.72 -1.20 -0.58
CA TYR A 127 -17.73 -0.37 0.63
C TYR A 127 -16.37 0.28 0.92
N MET A 128 -15.27 -0.49 0.85
CA MET A 128 -13.93 0.04 1.05
C MET A 128 -13.54 1.05 -0.03
N ILE A 129 -13.80 0.76 -1.31
CA ILE A 129 -13.46 1.69 -2.39
C ILE A 129 -14.29 2.97 -2.26
N ALA A 130 -15.60 2.86 -2.02
CA ALA A 130 -16.50 3.99 -1.91
C ALA A 130 -16.07 4.97 -0.81
N ARG A 131 -15.68 4.48 0.37
CA ARG A 131 -15.14 5.33 1.44
C ARG A 131 -13.91 6.11 0.98
N ASN A 132 -12.93 5.42 0.39
CA ASN A 132 -11.62 6.00 0.11
C ASN A 132 -11.62 6.86 -1.17
N SER A 133 -12.57 6.64 -2.08
CA SER A 133 -12.74 7.45 -3.29
C SER A 133 -13.54 8.73 -3.06
N ALA A 134 -14.34 8.82 -2.00
CA ALA A 134 -15.27 9.92 -1.76
C ALA A 134 -14.60 11.32 -1.81
N ASP A 135 -13.36 11.42 -1.35
CA ASP A 135 -12.61 12.68 -1.28
C ASP A 135 -11.44 12.75 -2.30
N GLY A 136 -11.42 11.86 -3.29
CA GLY A 136 -10.38 11.76 -4.31
C GLY A 136 -9.04 11.21 -3.78
N ALA A 137 -9.05 10.42 -2.70
CA ALA A 137 -7.82 9.91 -2.12
C ALA A 137 -7.09 8.89 -3.01
N LEU A 138 -7.80 8.30 -3.98
CA LEU A 138 -7.28 7.27 -4.90
C LEU A 138 -6.87 7.84 -6.27
N ASP A 139 -7.15 9.12 -6.55
CA ASP A 139 -7.00 9.73 -7.88
C ASP A 139 -5.56 9.77 -8.40
N TYR A 140 -4.57 9.72 -7.49
CA TYR A 140 -3.14 9.88 -7.80
C TYR A 140 -2.32 8.64 -7.45
N VAL A 141 -2.95 7.46 -7.38
CA VAL A 141 -2.24 6.19 -7.18
C VAL A 141 -1.62 5.75 -8.49
N ASN A 142 -0.34 5.36 -8.47
CA ASN A 142 0.34 4.75 -9.61
C ASN A 142 -0.04 3.28 -9.70
N TYR A 143 -1.18 2.99 -10.33
CA TYR A 143 -1.61 1.63 -10.64
C TYR A 143 -0.74 0.98 -11.72
N GLY A 144 -0.65 -0.34 -11.71
CA GLY A 144 0.20 -1.09 -12.64
C GLY A 144 1.69 -0.83 -12.43
N HIS A 145 2.11 -0.51 -11.20
CA HIS A 145 3.51 -0.30 -10.84
C HIS A 145 3.89 -1.22 -9.67
N ALA A 146 4.66 -2.26 -9.97
CA ALA A 146 5.15 -3.18 -8.96
C ALA A 146 6.48 -2.70 -8.40
N VAL A 147 6.53 -2.34 -7.12
CA VAL A 147 7.81 -2.00 -6.45
C VAL A 147 8.67 -3.27 -6.36
N THR A 148 9.88 -3.21 -6.91
CA THR A 148 10.81 -4.34 -7.01
C THR A 148 12.02 -4.21 -6.09
N SER A 149 12.37 -2.99 -5.68
CA SER A 149 13.49 -2.75 -4.78
C SER A 149 13.29 -1.50 -3.93
N VAL A 150 13.72 -1.57 -2.68
CA VAL A 150 13.78 -0.44 -1.74
C VAL A 150 15.14 -0.52 -1.03
N VAL A 151 16.01 0.46 -1.31
CA VAL A 151 17.36 0.52 -0.74
C VAL A 151 17.52 1.83 0.01
N TYR A 152 17.92 1.76 1.28
CA TYR A 152 18.23 2.97 2.05
C TYR A 152 19.67 3.42 1.78
N ASP A 153 19.83 4.69 1.40
CA ASP A 153 21.11 5.35 1.20
C ASP A 153 21.45 6.21 2.42
N PRO A 154 22.47 5.83 3.22
CA PRO A 154 22.83 6.54 4.43
C PRO A 154 23.55 7.87 4.17
N LEU A 155 24.08 8.10 2.96
CA LEU A 155 24.80 9.34 2.63
C LEU A 155 23.82 10.50 2.43
N ILE A 156 22.70 10.24 1.74
CA ILE A 156 21.65 11.23 1.48
C ILE A 156 20.43 11.09 2.40
N GLU A 157 20.42 10.07 3.25
CA GLU A 157 19.34 9.74 4.20
C GLU A 157 17.98 9.53 3.53
N LYS A 158 17.95 8.83 2.39
CA LYS A 158 16.74 8.56 1.61
C LYS A 158 16.62 7.10 1.20
N PHE A 159 15.40 6.69 0.91
CA PHE A 159 15.09 5.41 0.27
C PHE A 159 15.08 5.60 -1.24
N HIS A 160 15.94 4.88 -1.95
CA HIS A 160 15.83 4.69 -3.39
C HIS A 160 14.84 3.55 -3.65
N VAL A 161 13.75 3.87 -4.32
CA VAL A 161 12.68 2.93 -4.64
C VAL A 161 12.67 2.73 -6.14
N SER A 162 12.72 1.47 -6.58
CA SER A 162 12.54 1.06 -7.97
C SER A 162 11.22 0.33 -8.12
N ALA A 163 10.47 0.66 -9.16
CA ALA A 163 9.25 -0.02 -9.55
C ALA A 163 9.29 -0.39 -11.03
N THR A 164 8.55 -1.43 -11.39
CA THR A 164 8.38 -1.89 -12.76
C THR A 164 6.95 -1.63 -13.20
N VAL A 165 6.77 -0.95 -14.33
CA VAL A 165 5.47 -0.77 -14.97
C VAL A 165 5.00 -2.12 -15.49
N THR A 166 3.89 -2.64 -14.98
CA THR A 166 3.46 -4.02 -15.26
C THR A 166 3.03 -4.24 -16.71
N ALA A 167 2.63 -3.17 -17.41
CA ALA A 167 2.22 -3.25 -18.82
C ALA A 167 3.41 -3.30 -19.79
N THR A 168 4.50 -2.59 -19.49
CA THR A 168 5.64 -2.40 -20.42
C THR A 168 6.93 -3.08 -19.95
N GLY A 169 7.02 -3.43 -18.66
CA GLY A 169 8.26 -3.90 -18.05
C GLY A 169 9.29 -2.79 -17.78
N GLU A 170 8.96 -1.53 -18.06
CA GLU A 170 9.85 -0.40 -17.86
C GLU A 170 10.14 -0.17 -16.37
N ALA A 171 11.42 0.07 -16.05
CA ALA A 171 11.84 0.39 -14.69
C ALA A 171 11.78 1.91 -14.45
N VAL A 172 11.09 2.31 -13.39
CA VAL A 172 11.06 3.69 -12.90
C VAL A 172 11.65 3.74 -11.50
N SER A 173 12.34 4.82 -11.16
CA SER A 173 12.96 4.98 -9.83
C SER A 173 12.82 6.40 -9.30
N ALA A 174 12.73 6.51 -7.98
CA ALA A 174 12.65 7.78 -7.26
C ALA A 174 13.19 7.65 -5.83
N SER A 175 13.65 8.76 -5.25
CA SER A 175 14.16 8.80 -3.87
C SER A 175 13.15 9.46 -2.92
N TYR A 176 12.90 8.82 -1.78
CA TYR A 176 11.90 9.24 -0.80
C TYR A 176 12.52 9.43 0.59
N ASP A 177 12.04 10.41 1.36
CA ASP A 177 12.45 10.57 2.75
C ASP A 177 11.95 9.42 3.64
N ARG A 178 10.79 8.84 3.33
CA ARG A 178 10.22 7.68 4.03
C ARG A 178 9.62 6.68 3.06
N CYS A 179 9.58 5.43 3.49
CA CYS A 179 8.89 4.35 2.80
C CYS A 179 7.91 3.68 3.78
N LEU A 180 6.67 3.44 3.34
CA LEU A 180 5.62 2.80 4.11
C LEU A 180 5.17 1.55 3.36
N TRP A 181 5.30 0.40 4.03
CA TRP A 181 4.83 -0.87 3.49
C TRP A 181 3.35 -1.10 3.85
N ALA A 182 2.51 -1.22 2.83
CA ALA A 182 1.11 -1.59 2.92
C ALA A 182 0.75 -2.72 1.93
N GLY A 183 1.74 -3.51 1.49
CA GLY A 183 1.60 -4.59 0.51
C GLY A 183 1.01 -5.89 1.06
N GLY A 184 0.78 -5.98 2.37
CA GLY A 184 0.27 -7.19 3.03
C GLY A 184 1.31 -8.31 3.15
N LEU A 185 0.90 -9.43 3.75
CA LEU A 185 1.74 -10.62 3.99
C LEU A 185 1.08 -11.94 3.53
N HIS A 186 -0.20 -11.91 3.14
CA HIS A 186 -1.02 -13.12 2.89
C HIS A 186 -1.21 -13.44 1.41
N SER A 187 -0.31 -12.96 0.55
CA SER A 187 -0.35 -13.22 -0.90
C SER A 187 0.57 -14.36 -1.34
N VAL A 188 1.53 -14.75 -0.50
CA VAL A 188 2.50 -15.81 -0.80
C VAL A 188 2.15 -17.05 0.03
N PRO A 189 1.82 -18.19 -0.60
CA PRO A 189 1.53 -19.41 0.13
C PRO A 189 2.80 -19.96 0.78
N HIS A 190 2.66 -20.50 1.99
CA HIS A 190 3.71 -21.28 2.65
C HIS A 190 3.43 -22.76 2.46
N LEU A 191 4.15 -23.40 1.54
CA LEU A 191 4.06 -24.84 1.27
C LEU A 191 5.24 -25.55 1.96
N PRO A 192 4.99 -26.40 2.99
CA PRO A 192 6.06 -27.15 3.63
C PRO A 192 6.76 -28.10 2.64
N PRO A 193 8.09 -28.19 2.61
CA PRO A 193 8.81 -29.07 1.69
C PRO A 193 8.41 -30.55 1.80
N ASP A 194 8.18 -31.03 3.02
CA ASP A 194 7.78 -32.42 3.26
C ASP A 194 6.40 -32.75 2.66
N LEU A 195 5.49 -31.76 2.61
CA LEU A 195 4.19 -31.92 1.97
C LEU A 195 4.34 -32.10 0.45
N LEU A 196 5.25 -31.35 -0.17
CA LEU A 196 5.52 -31.47 -1.61
C LEU A 196 6.13 -32.83 -1.96
N ALA A 197 6.93 -33.42 -1.06
CA ALA A 197 7.48 -34.75 -1.24
C ALA A 197 6.42 -35.85 -1.14
N VAL A 198 5.46 -35.73 -0.22
CA VAL A 198 4.35 -36.70 -0.09
C VAL A 198 3.40 -36.63 -1.28
N LEU A 199 3.17 -35.42 -1.81
CA LEU A 199 2.27 -35.19 -2.93
C LEU A 199 2.95 -35.30 -4.31
N SER A 200 4.21 -35.76 -4.38
CA SER A 200 4.95 -35.79 -5.65
C SER A 200 4.31 -36.69 -6.70
N ASP A 201 3.68 -37.77 -6.24
CA ASP A 201 3.09 -38.82 -7.07
C ASP A 201 1.55 -38.83 -6.96
N PHE A 202 0.95 -37.79 -6.35
CA PHE A 202 -0.50 -37.64 -6.26
C PHE A 202 -1.07 -37.21 -7.62
N ASP A 203 -1.87 -38.07 -8.23
CA ASP A 203 -2.49 -37.89 -9.55
C ASP A 203 -3.83 -37.15 -9.48
N GLY A 204 -4.49 -37.15 -8.33
CA GLY A 204 -5.68 -36.34 -8.07
C GLY A 204 -6.98 -36.91 -8.62
N ASP A 205 -6.98 -38.19 -9.01
CA ASP A 205 -8.16 -38.95 -9.46
C ASP A 205 -9.03 -39.48 -8.29
#